data_AF-A0A9X5CRN4-F1
#
_entry.id   AF-A0A9X5CRN4-F1
#
_cell.length_a   1.000
_cell.length_b   1.000
_cell.length_c   1.000
_cell.angle_alpha   90.00
_cell.angle_beta   90.00
_cell.angle_gamma   90.00
#
_symmetry.space_group_name_H-M   'P 1'
#
loop_
_entity.id
_entity.type
_entity.pdbx_description
1 polymer ?
#
loop_
_entity_poly.entity_id
_entity_poly.type
_entity_poly.pdbx_seq_one_letter_code
_entity_poly.pdbx_strand_id
1 'polypeptide(L)' 'TGQRLASRTRRLHPRTLPGPGKAWSGTRDLPPVPAEPFRDWWQRTRGGKDGGA' A
#
# COMPACT_ATOMS: atom_id res chain seq x y z
N THR A 1 -7.07 7.39 -38.11
CA THR A 1 -6.00 6.55 -37.54
C THR A 1 -6.56 5.59 -36.49
N GLY A 2 -6.29 4.29 -36.62
CA GLY A 2 -6.83 3.24 -35.74
C GLY A 2 -6.44 3.37 -34.26
N GLN A 3 -5.30 4.00 -33.94
CA GLN A 3 -4.85 4.22 -32.56
C GLN A 3 -5.81 5.07 -31.71
N ARG A 4 -6.49 6.05 -32.33
CA ARG A 4 -7.46 6.92 -31.63
C ARG A 4 -8.76 6.17 -31.30
N LEU A 5 -9.14 5.19 -32.13
CA LEU A 5 -10.25 4.28 -31.87
C LEU A 5 -9.88 3.24 -30.79
N ALA A 6 -8.70 2.62 -30.88
CA ALA A 6 -8.20 1.69 -29.87
C ALA A 6 -8.06 2.31 -28.48
N SER A 7 -7.76 3.61 -28.39
CA SER A 7 -7.69 4.29 -27.08
C SER A 7 -9.05 4.51 -26.44
N ARG A 8 -10.15 4.57 -27.21
CA ARG A 8 -11.51 4.76 -26.67
C ARG A 8 -12.03 3.50 -25.97
N THR A 9 -11.56 2.31 -26.35
CA THR A 9 -12.00 1.04 -25.74
C THR A 9 -11.44 0.81 -24.33
N ARG A 10 -10.36 1.50 -23.94
CA ARG A 10 -9.82 1.44 -22.55
C ARG A 10 -10.87 1.82 -21.49
N ARG A 11 -11.88 2.62 -21.84
CA ARG A 11 -12.97 2.97 -20.92
C ARG A 11 -13.92 1.80 -20.62
N LEU A 12 -13.97 0.81 -21.51
CA LEU A 12 -14.81 -0.37 -21.38
C LEU A 12 -14.09 -1.52 -20.66
N HIS A 13 -12.76 -1.44 -20.52
CA HIS A 13 -12.01 -2.42 -19.76
C HIS A 13 -12.25 -2.26 -18.25
N PRO A 14 -12.56 -3.35 -17.53
CA PRO A 14 -12.77 -3.29 -16.09
C PRO A 14 -11.49 -2.86 -15.37
N ARG A 15 -11.63 -1.86 -14.48
CA ARG A 15 -10.53 -1.30 -13.69
C ARG A 15 -10.06 -2.22 -12.56
N THR A 16 -10.88 -3.20 -12.21
CA THR A 16 -10.62 -4.17 -11.15
C THR A 16 -10.93 -5.55 -11.71
N LEU A 17 -10.04 -6.51 -11.44
CA LEU A 17 -10.23 -7.89 -11.90
C LEU A 17 -11.49 -8.48 -11.23
N PRO A 18 -12.47 -8.99 -11.99
CA PRO A 18 -13.62 -9.67 -11.40
C PRO A 18 -13.21 -11.04 -10.83
N GLY A 19 -13.98 -11.51 -9.85
CA GLY A 19 -13.79 -12.83 -9.26
C GLY A 19 -12.52 -12.94 -8.39
N PRO A 20 -11.89 -14.11 -8.32
CA PRO A 20 -10.77 -14.36 -7.40
C PRO A 20 -9.56 -13.46 -7.66
N GLY A 21 -9.37 -12.96 -8.89
CA GLY A 21 -8.33 -11.98 -9.22
C GLY A 21 -8.47 -10.63 -8.50
N LYS A 22 -9.67 -10.32 -7.97
CA LYS A 22 -9.88 -9.14 -7.11
C LYS A 22 -9.08 -9.23 -5.82
N ALA A 23 -8.95 -10.43 -5.24
CA ALA A 23 -8.18 -10.61 -4.01
C ALA A 23 -6.67 -10.40 -4.21
N TRP A 24 -6.20 -10.53 -5.44
CA TRP A 24 -4.79 -10.33 -5.82
C TRP A 24 -4.46 -8.89 -6.23
N SER A 25 -5.46 -8.13 -6.67
CA SER A 25 -5.30 -6.73 -7.12
C SER A 25 -5.93 -5.69 -6.19
N GLY A 26 -6.75 -6.13 -5.24
CA GLY A 26 -7.41 -5.27 -4.27
C GLY A 26 -6.43 -4.81 -3.19
N THR A 27 -6.45 -3.51 -2.90
CA THR A 27 -5.75 -2.95 -1.73
C THR A 27 -6.31 -3.59 -0.46
N ARG A 28 -5.42 -3.96 0.47
CA ARG A 28 -5.82 -4.43 1.80
C ARG A 28 -5.84 -3.25 2.76
N ASP A 29 -6.76 -3.29 3.71
CA ASP A 29 -6.78 -2.31 4.78
C ASP A 29 -5.48 -2.40 5.58
N LEU A 30 -4.95 -1.22 5.91
CA LEU A 30 -3.77 -1.08 6.75
C LEU A 30 -4.22 -1.02 8.22
N PRO A 31 -3.43 -1.60 9.14
CA PRO A 31 -3.67 -1.40 10.56
C PRO A 31 -3.55 0.10 10.91
N PRO A 32 -4.20 0.54 12.00
CA PRO A 32 -4.05 1.92 12.47
C PRO A 32 -2.59 2.23 12.76
N VAL A 33 -2.22 3.50 12.55
CA VAL A 33 -0.86 3.97 12.86
C VAL A 33 -0.64 3.87 14.37
N PRO A 34 0.46 3.25 14.83
CA PRO A 34 0.75 3.17 16.25
C PRO A 34 0.95 4.57 16.84
N ALA A 35 0.52 4.75 18.09
CA ALA A 35 0.69 6.02 18.80
C ALA A 35 2.16 6.32 19.15
N GLU A 36 2.99 5.28 19.29
CA GLU A 36 4.41 5.40 19.60
C GLU A 36 5.24 5.38 18.30
N PRO A 37 6.15 6.34 18.08
CA PRO A 37 7.12 6.27 16.99
C PRO A 37 7.98 5.00 17.11
N PHE A 38 8.28 4.35 15.99
CA PHE A 38 9.10 3.13 15.96
C PHE A 38 10.44 3.28 16.69
N ARG A 39 11.04 4.49 16.62
CA ARG A 39 12.33 4.79 17.26
C ARG A 39 12.24 4.67 18.78
N ASP A 40 11.22 5.26 19.38
CA ASP A 40 11.06 5.30 20.84
C ASP A 40 10.79 3.90 21.37
N TRP A 41 9.92 3.16 20.68
CA TRP A 41 9.66 1.76 20.96
C TRP A 41 10.94 0.91 20.91
N TRP A 42 11.81 1.13 19.91
CA TRP A 42 13.05 0.37 19.74
C TRP A 42 14.07 0.66 20.84
N GLN A 43 14.28 1.94 21.18
CA GLN A 43 15.17 2.33 22.28
C GLN A 43 14.67 1.72 23.60
N ARG A 44 13.36 1.72 23.83
CA ARG A 44 12.75 1.11 25.03
C ARG A 44 12.90 -0.42 25.06
N THR A 45 12.71 -1.11 23.93
CA THR A 45 12.55 -2.58 23.90
C THR A 45 13.86 -3.34 23.68
N ARG A 46 14.83 -2.74 22.96
CA ARG A 46 16.09 -3.43 22.59
C ARG A 46 17.34 -2.86 23.24
N GLY A 47 17.18 -2.06 24.31
CA GLY A 47 18.31 -1.57 25.08
C GLY A 47 18.97 -0.37 24.40
N GLY A 48 18.18 0.67 24.16
CA GLY A 48 18.65 2.02 23.89
C GLY A 48 19.39 2.61 25.07
N LYS A 49 20.52 2.01 25.41
CA LYS A 49 21.56 2.63 26.20
C LYS A 49 22.48 3.37 25.22
N ASP A 50 22.77 4.61 25.57
CA ASP A 50 23.92 5.39 25.09
C ASP A 50 23.72 6.16 23.77
N GLY A 51 22.95 7.24 23.87
CA GLY A 51 23.19 8.48 23.11
C GLY A 51 23.60 9.58 24.09
N GLY A 52 24.78 9.44 24.70
CA GLY A 52 25.35 10.47 25.57
C GLY A 52 25.68 11.74 24.79
N ALA A 53 25.12 12.86 25.23
CA ALA A 53 25.64 14.21 25.13
C ALA A 53 24.95 15.06 26.21
#